data_AF-A0AA37XA66-F1
#
_entry.id   AF-A0AA37XA66-F1
#
_cell.length_a   1.000
_cell.length_b   1.000
_cell.length_c   1.000
_cell.angle_alpha   90.00
_cell.angle_beta   90.00
_cell.angle_gamma   90.00
#
_symmetry.space_group_name_H-M   'P 1'
#
loop_
_entity.id
_entity.type
_entity.pdbx_description
1 polymer ?
#
loop_
_entity_poly.entity_id
_entity_poly.type
_entity_poly.pdbx_seq_one_letter_code
_entity_poly.pdbx_strand_id
1 'polypeptide(L)'
;MESESARARETLAALGEDRRRIGERMTAETWWAAPAQGFGSALLVAAPVAGLQWAWVPFIAGAVVFTAVEALFRRRSGVAIGRPAGPLGVLLLVAIGLLHVAAVGGTVVLSVLELHGWAVALAALTGVVMALGVVGYDRVFAQEVRRAR
;
A
#
# COMPACT_ATOMS: atom_id res chain seq x y z
N MET A 1 0.68 38.77 -27.03
CA MET A 1 0.20 38.54 -25.64
C MET A 1 -0.89 37.47 -25.56
N GLU A 2 -1.91 37.46 -26.43
CA GLU A 2 -2.93 36.39 -26.45
C GLU A 2 -2.38 34.98 -26.76
N SER A 3 -1.37 34.87 -27.62
CA SER A 3 -0.75 33.59 -28.00
C SER A 3 -0.02 32.88 -26.84
N GLU A 4 0.56 33.64 -25.91
CA GLU A 4 1.28 33.12 -24.76
C GLU A 4 0.32 32.65 -23.66
N SER A 5 -0.77 33.39 -23.43
CA SER A 5 -1.86 32.97 -22.54
C SER A 5 -2.58 31.72 -23.05
N ALA A 6 -2.76 31.58 -24.36
CA ALA A 6 -3.34 30.38 -24.97
C ALA A 6 -2.41 29.16 -24.80
N ARG A 7 -1.11 29.30 -25.10
CA ARG A 7 -0.11 28.23 -24.89
C ARG A 7 0.03 27.82 -23.42
N ALA A 8 -0.01 28.78 -22.50
CA ALA A 8 0.02 28.50 -21.07
C ALA A 8 -1.20 27.67 -20.64
N ARG A 9 -2.40 28.03 -21.11
CA ARG A 9 -3.63 27.26 -20.85
C ARG A 9 -3.58 25.85 -21.44
N GLU A 10 -3.08 25.70 -22.66
CA GLU A 10 -2.92 24.40 -23.30
C GLU A 10 -1.93 23.49 -22.56
N THR A 11 -0.80 24.05 -22.12
CA THR A 11 0.20 23.32 -21.31
C THR A 11 -0.39 22.86 -19.98
N LEU A 12 -1.12 23.75 -19.28
CA LEU A 12 -1.79 23.41 -18.04
C LEU A 12 -2.87 22.35 -18.23
N ALA A 13 -3.62 22.39 -19.34
CA ALA A 13 -4.60 21.38 -19.68
C ALA A 13 -3.95 20.01 -19.95
N ALA A 14 -2.83 19.99 -20.68
CA ALA A 14 -2.07 18.77 -20.94
C ALA A 14 -1.52 18.14 -19.64
N LEU A 15 -1.01 18.97 -18.71
CA LEU A 15 -0.57 18.50 -17.39
C LEU A 15 -1.73 17.94 -16.55
N GLY A 16 -2.91 18.59 -16.60
CA GLY A 16 -4.11 18.09 -15.93
C GLY A 16 -4.56 16.71 -16.45
N GLU A 17 -4.50 16.52 -17.76
CA GLU A 17 -4.83 15.25 -18.41
C GLU A 17 -3.83 14.14 -18.07
N ASP A 18 -2.53 14.46 -18.01
CA ASP A 18 -1.51 13.49 -17.60
C ASP A 18 -1.68 13.07 -16.13
N ARG A 19 -1.93 14.02 -15.22
CA ARG A 19 -2.26 13.76 -13.81
C ARG A 19 -3.48 12.85 -13.67
N ARG A 20 -4.53 13.08 -14.47
CA ARG A 20 -5.74 12.22 -14.49
C ARG A 20 -5.39 10.80 -14.91
N ARG A 21 -4.61 10.64 -15.98
CA ARG A 21 -4.18 9.34 -16.51
C ARG A 21 -3.32 8.56 -15.52
N ILE A 22 -2.43 9.23 -14.78
CA ILE A 22 -1.64 8.62 -13.70
C ILE A 22 -2.56 8.08 -12.60
N GLY A 23 -3.52 8.88 -12.14
CA GLY A 23 -4.49 8.44 -11.13
C GLY A 23 -5.31 7.23 -11.57
N GLU A 24 -5.71 7.18 -12.84
CA GLU A 24 -6.47 6.04 -13.40
C GLU A 24 -5.63 4.76 -13.45
N ARG A 25 -4.39 4.86 -13.95
CA ARG A 25 -3.46 3.71 -13.96
C ARG A 25 -3.15 3.20 -12.56
N MET A 26 -3.06 4.10 -11.58
CA MET A 26 -2.90 3.70 -10.18
C MET A 26 -4.06 2.82 -9.72
N THR A 27 -5.30 3.30 -9.90
CA THR A 27 -6.50 2.61 -9.44
C THR A 27 -6.83 1.33 -10.23
N ALA A 28 -6.33 1.22 -11.47
CA ALA A 28 -6.60 0.08 -12.35
C ALA A 28 -5.97 -1.22 -11.85
N GLU A 29 -4.85 -1.14 -11.13
CA GLU A 29 -4.13 -2.32 -10.62
C GLU A 29 -4.51 -2.65 -9.16
N THR A 30 -5.24 -1.75 -8.48
CA THR A 30 -5.63 -1.91 -7.06
C THR A 30 -6.36 -3.22 -6.78
N TRP A 31 -7.19 -3.72 -7.71
CA TRP A 31 -8.03 -4.90 -7.47
C TRP A 31 -7.23 -6.18 -7.17
N TRP A 32 -6.01 -6.32 -7.71
CA TRP A 32 -5.12 -7.45 -7.42
C TRP A 32 -4.00 -7.06 -6.46
N ALA A 33 -3.51 -5.81 -6.54
CA ALA A 33 -2.41 -5.35 -5.70
C ALA A 33 -2.83 -5.28 -4.23
N ALA A 34 -4.03 -4.78 -3.94
CA ALA A 34 -4.55 -4.66 -2.58
C ALA A 34 -4.69 -6.00 -1.85
N PRO A 35 -5.38 -7.03 -2.39
CA PRO A 35 -5.45 -8.33 -1.72
C PRO A 35 -4.08 -9.00 -1.60
N ALA A 36 -3.18 -8.83 -2.58
CA ALA A 36 -1.82 -9.38 -2.50
C ALA A 36 -0.99 -8.71 -1.38
N GLN A 37 -1.03 -7.39 -1.26
CA GLN A 37 -0.37 -6.67 -0.17
C GLN A 37 -1.00 -6.99 1.20
N GLY A 38 -2.32 -7.15 1.27
CA GLY A 38 -3.00 -7.64 2.45
C GLY A 38 -2.51 -9.03 2.87
N PHE A 39 -2.39 -9.95 1.91
CA PHE A 39 -1.82 -11.28 2.15
C PHE A 39 -0.37 -11.22 2.62
N GLY A 40 0.48 -10.42 1.95
CA GLY A 40 1.86 -10.19 2.38
C GLY A 40 1.96 -9.65 3.80
N SER A 41 1.06 -8.71 4.17
CA SER A 41 0.96 -8.16 5.54
C SER A 41 0.59 -9.24 6.55
N ALA A 42 -0.41 -10.07 6.24
CA ALA A 42 -0.82 -11.17 7.12
C ALA A 42 0.33 -12.16 7.36
N LEU A 43 1.14 -12.47 6.34
CA LEU A 43 2.31 -13.32 6.50
C LEU A 43 3.36 -12.71 7.44
N LEU A 44 3.67 -11.41 7.27
CA LEU A 44 4.61 -10.73 8.16
C LEU A 44 4.14 -10.74 9.61
N VAL A 45 2.84 -10.50 9.83
CA VAL A 45 2.24 -10.46 11.17
C VAL A 45 2.08 -11.85 11.78
N ALA A 46 1.86 -12.89 10.97
CA ALA A 46 1.77 -14.27 11.44
C ALA A 46 3.15 -14.87 11.80
N ALA A 47 4.26 -14.20 11.47
CA ALA A 47 5.60 -14.75 11.68
C ALA A 47 5.89 -15.27 13.11
N PRO A 48 5.48 -14.57 14.19
CA PRO A 48 5.67 -15.06 15.56
C PRO A 48 4.98 -16.41 15.83
N VAL A 49 3.88 -16.72 15.13
CA VAL A 49 3.11 -17.97 15.32
C VAL A 49 3.91 -19.20 14.88
N ALA A 50 4.84 -19.04 13.94
CA ALA A 50 5.71 -20.13 13.49
C ALA A 50 6.81 -20.48 14.51
N GLY A 51 6.96 -19.66 15.57
CA GLY A 51 8.07 -19.75 16.52
C GLY A 51 9.38 -19.18 15.96
N LEU A 52 10.32 -18.84 16.85
CA LEU A 52 11.52 -18.08 16.49
C LEU A 52 12.39 -18.75 15.40
N GLN A 53 12.45 -20.08 15.42
CA GLN A 53 13.20 -20.89 14.43
C GLN A 53 12.62 -20.82 13.01
N TRP A 54 11.30 -20.62 12.86
CA TRP A 54 10.62 -20.63 11.57
C TRP A 54 10.02 -19.28 11.18
N ALA A 55 10.05 -18.28 12.06
CA ALA A 55 9.51 -16.94 11.81
C ALA A 55 10.06 -16.28 10.54
N TRP A 56 11.29 -16.63 10.14
CA TRP A 56 11.90 -16.15 8.90
C TRP A 56 11.13 -16.60 7.65
N VAL A 57 10.47 -17.76 7.66
CA VAL A 57 9.75 -18.31 6.49
C VAL A 57 8.59 -17.40 6.06
N PRO A 58 7.57 -17.14 6.91
CA PRO A 58 6.48 -16.24 6.56
C PRO A 58 6.96 -14.79 6.38
N PHE A 59 8.01 -14.38 7.10
CA PHE A 59 8.62 -13.07 6.90
C PHE A 59 9.17 -12.90 5.48
N ILE A 60 10.01 -13.84 5.01
CA ILE A 60 10.56 -13.83 3.65
C ILE A 60 9.43 -13.95 2.62
N ALA A 61 8.46 -14.83 2.85
CA ALA A 61 7.31 -14.97 1.95
C ALA A 61 6.54 -13.65 1.81
N GLY A 62 6.27 -12.95 2.91
CA GLY A 62 5.65 -11.62 2.90
C GLY A 62 6.50 -10.59 2.15
N ALA A 63 7.81 -10.54 2.40
CA ALA A 63 8.73 -9.63 1.71
C ALA A 63 8.79 -9.89 0.19
N VAL A 64 8.76 -11.16 -0.23
CA VAL A 64 8.68 -11.56 -1.64
C VAL A 64 7.36 -11.09 -2.25
N VAL A 65 6.23 -11.25 -1.56
CA VAL A 65 4.93 -10.77 -2.03
C VAL A 65 4.97 -9.26 -2.28
N PHE A 66 5.46 -8.46 -1.32
CA PHE A 66 5.56 -7.01 -1.51
C PHE A 66 6.47 -6.62 -2.68
N THR A 67 7.64 -7.26 -2.78
CA THR A 67 8.59 -6.99 -3.86
C THR A 67 8.02 -7.36 -5.22
N ALA A 68 7.33 -8.50 -5.31
CA ALA A 68 6.70 -8.99 -6.53
C ALA A 68 5.52 -8.11 -6.95
N VAL A 69 4.66 -7.71 -5.99
CA VAL A 69 3.56 -6.77 -6.25
C VAL A 69 4.12 -5.47 -6.80
N GLU A 70 5.10 -4.87 -6.14
CA GLU A 70 5.68 -3.62 -6.58
C GLU A 70 6.36 -3.74 -7.96
N ALA A 71 7.08 -4.84 -8.21
CA ALA A 71 7.69 -5.10 -9.52
C ALA A 71 6.65 -5.28 -10.63
N LEU A 72 5.58 -6.04 -10.37
CA LEU A 72 4.51 -6.28 -11.33
C LEU A 72 3.68 -5.01 -11.56
N PHE A 73 3.42 -4.26 -10.49
CA PHE A 73 2.71 -2.99 -10.54
C PHE A 73 3.45 -2.01 -11.45
N ARG A 74 4.75 -1.78 -11.20
CA ARG A 74 5.58 -0.90 -12.04
C ARG A 74 5.60 -1.34 -13.50
N ARG A 75 5.67 -2.65 -13.75
CA ARG A 75 5.66 -3.20 -15.11
C ARG A 75 4.33 -2.98 -15.82
N ARG A 76 3.19 -3.08 -15.13
CA ARG A 76 1.86 -2.93 -15.73
C ARG A 76 1.39 -1.49 -15.86
N SER A 77 1.58 -0.68 -14.81
CA SER A 77 1.12 0.71 -14.79
C SER A 77 2.10 1.67 -15.50
N GLY A 78 3.38 1.29 -15.59
CA GLY A 78 4.45 2.18 -16.04
C GLY A 78 4.72 3.35 -15.10
N VAL A 79 4.14 3.33 -13.88
CA VAL A 79 4.27 4.37 -12.86
C VAL A 79 5.16 3.84 -11.75
N ALA A 80 6.19 4.60 -11.39
CA ALA A 80 7.02 4.35 -10.22
C ALA A 80 6.67 5.38 -9.13
N ILE A 81 6.19 4.92 -7.98
CA ILE A 81 5.83 5.78 -6.86
C ILE A 81 6.94 5.71 -5.82
N GLY A 82 7.77 6.75 -5.78
CA GLY A 82 8.83 6.88 -4.77
C GLY A 82 8.39 7.62 -3.50
N ARG A 83 7.30 8.41 -3.57
CA ARG A 83 6.82 9.26 -2.48
C ARG A 83 5.30 9.41 -2.51
N PRO A 84 4.64 9.63 -1.35
CA PRO A 84 3.23 10.01 -1.31
C PRO A 84 2.98 11.31 -2.09
N ALA A 85 1.83 11.42 -2.74
CA ALA A 85 1.46 12.60 -3.54
C ALA A 85 1.11 13.82 -2.69
N GLY A 86 0.62 13.62 -1.47
CA GLY A 86 0.24 14.68 -0.56
C GLY A 86 0.22 14.27 0.92
N PRO A 87 -0.21 15.17 1.81
CA PRO A 87 -0.12 15.00 3.26
C PRO A 87 -1.01 13.86 3.77
N LEU A 88 -2.13 13.56 3.10
CA LEU A 88 -3.02 12.49 3.52
C LEU A 88 -2.42 11.13 3.17
N GLY A 89 -1.70 11.03 2.05
CA GLY A 89 -0.89 9.86 1.73
C GLY A 89 0.22 9.60 2.78
N VAL A 90 0.90 10.65 3.25
CA VAL A 90 1.89 10.53 4.34
C VAL A 90 1.23 10.04 5.64
N LEU A 91 0.09 10.62 6.01
CA LEU A 91 -0.64 10.23 7.21
C LEU A 91 -1.07 8.76 7.14
N LEU A 92 -1.59 8.31 6.00
CA LEU A 92 -1.96 6.91 5.78
C LEU A 92 -0.76 5.98 5.90
N LEU A 93 0.39 6.34 5.32
CA LEU A 93 1.61 5.54 5.41
C LEU A 93 2.08 5.39 6.86
N VAL A 94 2.05 6.48 7.63
CA VAL A 94 2.39 6.45 9.07
C VAL A 94 1.40 5.58 9.84
N ALA A 95 0.10 5.75 9.61
CA ALA A 95 -0.94 4.97 10.28
C ALA A 95 -0.80 3.46 9.98
N ILE A 96 -0.54 3.10 8.72
CA ILE A 96 -0.29 1.73 8.29
C ILE A 96 0.96 1.14 8.96
N GLY A 97 2.04 1.93 9.04
CA GLY A 97 3.27 1.52 9.71
C GLY A 97 3.06 1.25 11.20
N LEU A 98 2.37 2.15 11.90
CA LEU A 98 2.03 1.97 13.32
C LEU A 98 1.12 0.76 13.55
N LEU A 99 0.12 0.57 12.68
CA LEU A 99 -0.78 -0.59 12.74
C LEU A 99 0.01 -1.90 12.60
N HIS A 100 0.96 -1.96 11.67
CA HIS A 100 1.82 -3.14 11.49
C HIS A 100 2.67 -3.42 12.72
N VAL A 101 3.34 -2.39 13.27
CA VAL A 101 4.17 -2.55 14.47
C VAL A 101 3.32 -3.04 15.64
N ALA A 102 2.13 -2.46 15.84
CA ALA A 102 1.20 -2.87 16.88
C ALA A 102 0.69 -4.30 16.68
N ALA A 103 0.38 -4.71 15.44
CA ALA A 103 -0.09 -6.05 15.12
C ALA A 103 1.00 -7.11 15.31
N VAL A 104 2.24 -6.83 14.93
CA VAL A 104 3.40 -7.69 15.21
C VAL A 104 3.64 -7.80 16.71
N GLY A 105 3.61 -6.67 17.44
CA GLY A 105 3.72 -6.69 18.90
C GLY A 105 2.61 -7.52 19.56
N GLY A 106 1.37 -7.34 19.10
CA GLY A 106 0.21 -8.10 19.58
C GLY A 106 0.33 -9.59 19.30
N THR A 107 0.77 -9.99 18.11
CA THR A 107 0.97 -11.40 17.78
C THR A 107 2.12 -12.03 18.56
N VAL A 108 3.20 -11.29 18.86
CA VAL A 108 4.25 -11.77 19.78
C VAL A 108 3.67 -12.02 21.17
N VAL A 109 2.93 -11.06 21.74
CA VAL A 109 2.30 -11.21 23.06
C VAL A 109 1.36 -12.42 23.08
N LEU A 110 0.49 -12.56 22.08
CA LEU A 110 -0.44 -13.69 21.97
C LEU A 110 0.30 -15.02 21.82
N SER A 111 1.41 -15.07 21.08
CA SER A 111 2.21 -16.28 20.91
C SER A 111 2.91 -16.69 22.22
N VAL A 112 3.42 -15.72 22.99
CA VAL A 112 4.01 -15.95 24.33
C VAL A 112 2.98 -16.49 25.32
N LEU A 113 1.73 -16.05 25.20
CA LEU A 113 0.60 -16.56 26.01
C LEU A 113 0.01 -17.87 25.46
N GLU A 114 0.63 -18.47 24.45
CA GLU A 114 0.19 -19.69 23.76
C GLU A 114 -1.21 -19.59 23.11
N LEU A 115 -1.71 -18.36 22.90
CA LEU A 115 -3.00 -18.07 22.27
C LEU A 115 -2.89 -18.03 20.73
N HIS A 116 -2.36 -19.10 20.15
CA HIS A 116 -2.04 -19.18 18.72
C HIS A 116 -3.24 -18.91 17.80
N GLY A 117 -4.43 -19.39 18.16
CA GLY A 117 -5.65 -19.13 17.38
C GLY A 117 -5.99 -17.63 17.28
N TRP A 118 -5.80 -16.88 18.37
CA TRP A 118 -6.00 -15.43 18.37
C TRP A 118 -4.89 -14.69 17.63
N ALA A 119 -3.66 -15.19 17.68
CA ALA A 119 -2.55 -14.62 16.90
C ALA A 119 -2.79 -14.76 15.40
N VAL A 120 -3.29 -15.92 14.94
CA VAL A 120 -3.69 -16.14 13.54
C VAL A 120 -4.87 -15.25 13.16
N ALA A 121 -5.88 -15.13 14.02
CA ALA A 121 -7.01 -14.24 13.78
C ALA A 121 -6.59 -12.77 13.65
N LEU A 122 -5.67 -12.30 14.50
CA LEU A 122 -5.09 -10.96 14.43
C LEU A 122 -4.34 -10.76 13.11
N ALA A 123 -3.51 -11.71 12.70
CA ALA A 123 -2.79 -11.64 11.43
C ALA A 123 -3.74 -11.58 10.22
N ALA A 124 -4.78 -12.42 10.21
CA ALA A 124 -5.80 -12.41 9.16
C ALA A 124 -6.56 -11.08 9.11
N LEU A 125 -6.96 -10.55 10.27
CA LEU A 125 -7.61 -9.25 10.39
C LEU A 125 -6.71 -8.13 9.87
N THR A 126 -5.43 -8.13 10.24
CA THR A 126 -4.46 -7.16 9.73
C THR A 126 -4.35 -7.25 8.21
N GLY A 127 -4.31 -8.46 7.63
CA GLY A 127 -4.31 -8.61 6.18
C GLY A 127 -5.52 -7.98 5.48
N VAL A 128 -6.73 -8.18 6.04
CA VAL A 128 -7.95 -7.55 5.52
C VAL A 128 -7.89 -6.03 5.64
N VAL A 129 -7.54 -5.51 6.82
CA VAL A 129 -7.41 -4.07 7.06
C VAL A 129 -6.38 -3.45 6.13
N MET A 130 -5.28 -4.14 5.88
CA MET A 130 -4.23 -3.70 4.97
C MET A 130 -4.68 -3.69 3.51
N ALA A 131 -5.40 -4.72 3.05
CA ALA A 131 -5.97 -4.71 1.72
C ALA A 131 -6.91 -3.50 1.55
N LEU A 132 -7.81 -3.25 2.50
CA LEU A 132 -8.70 -2.09 2.47
C LEU A 132 -7.94 -0.76 2.55
N GLY A 133 -6.86 -0.72 3.35
CA GLY A 133 -5.97 0.42 3.49
C GLY A 133 -5.29 0.78 2.17
N VAL A 134 -4.82 -0.20 1.41
CA VAL A 134 -4.26 0.00 0.06
C VAL A 134 -5.31 0.57 -0.89
N VAL A 135 -6.52 0.02 -0.90
CA VAL A 135 -7.62 0.58 -1.72
C VAL A 135 -7.89 2.05 -1.34
N GLY A 136 -7.87 2.36 -0.04
CA GLY A 136 -8.01 3.73 0.45
C GLY A 136 -6.86 4.63 0.00
N TYR A 137 -5.62 4.16 0.14
CA TYR A 137 -4.42 4.88 -0.25
C TYR A 137 -4.40 5.19 -1.74
N ASP A 138 -4.72 4.23 -2.61
CA ASP A 138 -4.73 4.43 -4.07
C ASP A 138 -5.77 5.48 -4.49
N ARG A 139 -6.94 5.49 -3.84
CA ARG A 139 -7.97 6.50 -4.05
C ARG A 139 -7.53 7.88 -3.58
N VAL A 140 -6.93 7.97 -2.40
CA VAL A 140 -6.40 9.22 -1.87
C VAL A 140 -5.29 9.74 -2.77
N PHE A 141 -4.37 8.88 -3.19
CA PHE A 141 -3.30 9.22 -4.13
C PHE A 141 -3.88 9.76 -5.44
N ALA A 142 -4.85 9.08 -6.04
CA ALA A 142 -5.50 9.56 -7.26
C ALA A 142 -6.20 10.92 -7.06
N GLN A 143 -6.80 11.17 -5.89
CA GLN A 143 -7.39 12.47 -5.56
C GLN A 143 -6.32 13.56 -5.36
N GLU A 144 -5.23 13.27 -4.65
CA GLU A 144 -4.15 14.21 -4.39
C GLU A 144 -3.40 14.57 -5.67
N VAL A 145 -3.11 13.60 -6.55
CA VAL A 145 -2.50 13.85 -7.86
C VAL A 145 -3.39 14.73 -8.74
N ARG A 146 -4.71 14.55 -8.70
CA ARG A 146 -5.66 15.42 -9.42
C ARG A 146 -5.74 16.83 -8.85
N ARG A 147 -5.49 17.00 -7.54
CA ARG A 147 -5.57 18.28 -6.83
C ARG A 147 -4.23 19.00 -6.70
N ALA A 148 -3.12 18.34 -7.02
CA ALA A 148 -1.82 18.95 -7.08
C ALA A 148 -1.90 20.17 -8.00
N ARG A 149 -1.62 21.35 -7.46
CA ARG A 149 -1.56 22.61 -8.22
C ARG A 149 -0.25 22.60 -9.00
#